data_AF-A0A813LZA7-F1
#
_entry.id   AF-A0A813LZA7-F1
#
_cell.length_a   1.000
_cell.length_b   1.000
_cell.length_c   1.000
_cell.angle_alpha   90.00
_cell.angle_beta   90.00
_cell.angle_gamma   90.00
#
_symmetry.space_group_name_H-M   'P 1'
#
loop_
_entity.id
_entity.type
_entity.pdbx_description
1 polymer ?
#
loop_
_entity_poly.entity_id
_entity_poly.type
_entity_poly.pdbx_seq_one_letter_code
_entity_poly.pdbx_strand_id
1 'polypeptide(L)'
;ANVCLSGADELEGQAERWAYFFEAGCSSWFEAIKAHTFRSTFIDLHSQEASVIVEHWERRRQICAASDAEGRQVEEAKLCSIFEEAASALEPLRLRLHAAARLGAGLLFVVCFFLAVVSNREAVQTESAASSAGLAFVKLSTRSPKDSRVALAKAKAAYEARLASMSPAAAGLLDDNERWKILSEEVTVAGAVPSGTQGLELLLTSERVWEDLEFALRGPDGLLKSVSNSYQMSIAARAWDPRVTLRSEFRGIAWNGRLTCLCQYFHPLFFPELLELKATIEADCCEKFSHPEVTAAVESLGGHCIIDFAWLGKGEVVIVELNPFDGSLSYELGFGVVAVVVVVVASCCTNTHVPKYDTAKHN
;
A
#
# COMPACT_ATOMS: atom_id res chain seq x y z
N ALA A 1 -20.23 23.32 16.50
CA ALA A 1 -19.58 23.05 17.80
C ALA A 1 -18.32 22.26 17.52
N ASN A 2 -17.14 22.81 17.84
CA ASN A 2 -15.88 22.06 17.77
C ASN A 2 -15.95 20.99 18.85
N VAL A 3 -16.34 19.77 18.49
CA VAL A 3 -16.06 18.61 19.33
C VAL A 3 -14.55 18.47 19.27
N CYS A 4 -13.88 18.98 20.30
CA CYS A 4 -12.47 18.75 20.47
C CYS A 4 -12.31 17.23 20.63
N LEU A 5 -11.69 16.56 19.66
CA LEU A 5 -11.19 15.20 19.79
C LEU A 5 -9.99 15.18 20.77
N SER A 6 -10.13 15.87 21.90
CA SER A 6 -9.16 15.93 22.99
C SER A 6 -9.43 14.84 24.03
N GLY A 7 -10.20 13.80 23.66
CA GLY A 7 -10.15 12.56 24.41
C GLY A 7 -8.70 12.05 24.35
N ALA A 8 -8.26 11.37 25.41
CA ALA A 8 -7.03 10.60 25.31
C ALA A 8 -7.15 9.71 24.07
N ASP A 9 -6.08 9.65 23.28
CA ASP A 9 -6.00 8.81 22.08
C ASP A 9 -6.43 7.39 22.48
N GLU A 10 -7.63 6.95 22.06
CA GLU A 10 -8.40 5.87 22.70
C GLU A 10 -7.66 4.52 22.73
N LEU A 11 -6.62 4.38 21.89
CA LEU A 11 -5.65 3.30 21.98
C LEU A 11 -4.52 3.70 22.93
N GLU A 12 -4.81 3.71 24.25
CA GLU A 12 -3.84 4.08 25.29
C GLU A 12 -2.70 3.04 25.43
N GLY A 13 -2.88 1.82 24.88
CA GLY A 13 -1.85 0.76 24.89
C GLY A 13 -1.09 0.62 23.56
N GLN A 14 0.25 0.61 23.60
CA GLN A 14 1.08 0.21 22.45
C GLN A 14 0.71 -1.18 21.93
N ALA A 15 0.25 -2.07 22.81
CA ALA A 15 -0.20 -3.41 22.45
C ALA A 15 -1.45 -3.42 21.58
N GLU A 16 -2.42 -2.56 21.88
CA GLU A 16 -3.66 -2.45 21.10
C GLU A 16 -3.38 -1.85 19.73
N ARG A 17 -2.54 -0.80 19.66
CA ARG A 17 -2.08 -0.23 18.38
C ARG A 17 -1.35 -1.26 17.54
N TRP A 18 -0.47 -2.04 18.16
CA TRP A 18 0.27 -3.09 17.48
C TRP A 18 -0.69 -4.16 16.93
N ALA A 19 -1.58 -4.70 17.75
CA ALA A 19 -2.54 -5.72 17.32
C ALA A 19 -3.42 -5.20 16.17
N TYR A 20 -3.95 -3.99 16.34
CA TYR A 20 -4.81 -3.35 15.37
C TYR A 20 -4.12 -3.11 14.02
N PHE A 21 -2.85 -2.70 14.02
CA PHE A 21 -2.05 -2.50 12.81
C PHE A 21 -1.96 -3.77 11.94
N PHE A 22 -1.84 -4.95 12.56
CA PHE A 22 -1.77 -6.23 11.84
C PHE A 22 -3.13 -6.84 11.54
N GLU A 23 -4.10 -6.68 12.45
CA GLU A 23 -5.48 -7.14 12.24
C GLU A 23 -6.19 -6.38 11.12
N ALA A 24 -5.83 -5.12 10.88
CA ALA A 24 -6.36 -4.32 9.78
C ALA A 24 -5.60 -4.50 8.45
N GLY A 25 -4.55 -5.35 8.43
CA GLY A 25 -3.77 -5.63 7.23
C GLY A 25 -4.61 -6.27 6.12
N CYS A 26 -4.10 -6.23 4.88
CA CYS A 26 -4.84 -6.70 3.70
C CYS A 26 -5.43 -8.12 3.84
N SER A 27 -4.76 -9.01 4.57
CA SER A 27 -5.20 -10.38 4.83
C SER A 27 -6.54 -10.50 5.58
N SER A 28 -6.97 -9.50 6.35
CA SER A 28 -8.21 -9.60 7.13
C SER A 28 -9.47 -9.37 6.30
N TRP A 29 -9.39 -8.52 5.27
CA TRP A 29 -10.54 -8.16 4.43
C TRP A 29 -10.46 -8.72 3.01
N PHE A 30 -9.28 -9.11 2.51
CA PHE A 30 -9.09 -9.47 1.10
C PHE A 30 -10.04 -10.58 0.65
N GLU A 31 -10.15 -11.68 1.39
CA GLU A 31 -11.02 -12.80 1.00
C GLU A 31 -12.49 -12.42 0.95
N ALA A 32 -12.93 -11.49 1.80
CA ALA A 32 -14.31 -11.01 1.86
C ALA A 32 -14.69 -10.17 0.63
N ILE A 33 -13.73 -9.44 0.04
CA ILE A 33 -13.98 -8.54 -1.11
C ILE A 33 -13.16 -8.90 -2.36
N LYS A 34 -12.68 -10.13 -2.48
CA LYS A 34 -11.81 -10.55 -3.61
C LYS A 34 -12.44 -10.33 -4.99
N ALA A 35 -13.77 -10.32 -5.09
CA ALA A 35 -14.51 -10.02 -6.32
C ALA A 35 -14.59 -8.51 -6.65
N HIS A 36 -14.15 -7.65 -5.71
CA HIS A 36 -14.24 -6.20 -5.79
C HIS A 36 -12.89 -5.50 -5.69
N THR A 37 -11.81 -6.24 -5.47
CA THR A 37 -10.44 -5.72 -5.43
C THR A 37 -9.61 -6.31 -6.57
N PHE A 38 -8.37 -5.86 -6.70
CA PHE A 38 -7.45 -6.42 -7.67
C PHE A 38 -7.05 -7.84 -7.31
N ARG A 39 -6.97 -8.69 -8.33
CA ARG A 39 -6.39 -10.02 -8.21
C ARG A 39 -5.00 -9.91 -7.56
N SER A 40 -4.82 -10.67 -6.49
CA SER A 40 -3.59 -10.67 -5.71
C SER A 40 -3.27 -12.08 -5.22
N THR A 41 -1.98 -12.41 -5.15
CA THR A 41 -1.45 -13.61 -4.53
C THR A 41 -0.59 -13.22 -3.33
N PHE A 42 -0.85 -13.87 -2.19
CA PHE A 42 -0.15 -13.60 -0.93
C PHE A 42 0.90 -14.66 -0.66
N ILE A 43 2.05 -14.21 -0.16
CA ILE A 43 3.17 -15.03 0.27
C ILE A 43 3.46 -14.69 1.72
N ASP A 44 3.45 -15.70 2.59
CA ASP A 44 3.85 -15.50 3.99
C ASP A 44 5.30 -15.01 4.05
N LEU A 45 5.53 -13.90 4.74
CA LEU A 45 6.87 -13.42 5.04
C LEU A 45 7.23 -14.01 6.39
N HIS A 46 8.28 -14.83 6.48
CA HIS A 46 8.68 -15.40 7.76
C HIS A 46 9.44 -14.37 8.59
N SER A 47 9.41 -14.51 9.91
CA SER A 47 10.11 -13.59 10.81
C SER A 47 11.61 -13.53 10.53
N GLN A 48 12.24 -14.67 10.19
CA GLN A 48 13.67 -14.72 9.84
C GLN A 48 13.97 -13.92 8.57
N GLU A 49 13.09 -13.98 7.57
CA GLU A 49 13.25 -13.23 6.31
C GLU A 49 13.06 -11.73 6.57
N ALA A 50 12.07 -11.37 7.40
CA ALA A 50 11.90 -9.98 7.82
C ALA A 50 13.10 -9.45 8.62
N SER A 51 13.69 -10.26 9.51
CA SER A 51 14.90 -9.89 10.24
C SER A 51 16.06 -9.57 9.30
N VAL A 52 16.25 -10.34 8.22
CA VAL A 52 17.28 -10.05 7.22
C VAL A 52 17.05 -8.69 6.55
N ILE A 53 15.79 -8.33 6.23
CA ILE A 53 15.47 -7.01 5.67
C ILE A 53 15.75 -5.90 6.68
N VAL A 54 15.43 -6.11 7.95
CA VAL A 54 15.69 -5.12 9.02
C VAL A 54 17.19 -4.92 9.25
N GLU A 55 17.95 -6.00 9.39
CA GLU A 55 19.40 -5.96 9.56
C GLU A 55 20.11 -5.30 8.37
N HIS A 56 19.64 -5.54 7.13
CA HIS A 56 20.13 -4.84 5.94
C HIS A 56 20.04 -3.31 6.09
N TRP A 57 18.88 -2.82 6.54
CA TRP A 57 18.63 -1.38 6.71
C TRP A 57 19.39 -0.77 7.88
N GLU A 58 19.54 -1.50 8.99
CA GLU A 58 20.36 -1.05 10.11
C GLU A 58 21.83 -0.89 9.71
N ARG A 59 22.39 -1.89 9.02
CA ARG A 59 23.76 -1.83 8.48
C ARG A 59 23.92 -0.69 7.49
N ARG A 60 22.94 -0.49 6.59
CA ARG A 60 22.91 0.63 5.65
C ARG A 60 22.98 1.98 6.38
N ARG A 61 22.11 2.19 7.38
CA ARG A 61 22.08 3.43 8.19
C ARG A 61 23.40 3.66 8.92
N GLN A 62 24.01 2.61 9.47
CA GLN A 62 25.33 2.69 10.11
C GLN A 62 26.42 3.14 9.13
N ILE A 63 26.45 2.60 7.90
CA ILE A 63 27.42 3.00 6.86
C ILE A 63 27.23 4.47 6.47
N CYS A 64 25.98 4.91 6.26
CA CYS A 64 25.68 6.30 5.94
C CYS A 64 26.09 7.24 7.08
N ALA A 65 25.69 6.95 8.31
CA ALA A 65 26.02 7.76 9.49
C ALA A 65 27.53 7.85 9.73
N ALA A 66 28.28 6.77 9.51
CA ALA A 66 29.74 6.77 9.60
C ALA A 66 30.38 7.68 8.53
N SER A 67 29.89 7.61 7.29
CA SER A 67 30.38 8.45 6.19
C SER A 67 30.10 9.94 6.44
N ASP A 68 28.90 10.26 6.93
CA ASP A 68 28.49 11.62 7.29
C ASP A 68 29.34 12.19 8.44
N ALA A 69 29.59 11.38 9.49
CA ALA A 69 30.43 11.77 10.62
C ALA A 69 31.88 12.06 10.21
N GLU A 70 32.36 11.42 9.15
CA GLU A 70 33.71 11.60 8.61
C GLU A 70 33.78 12.66 7.49
N GLY A 71 32.63 13.23 7.08
CA GLY A 71 32.54 14.14 5.94
C GLY A 71 32.93 13.49 4.61
N ARG A 72 32.76 12.16 4.48
CA ARG A 72 33.08 11.39 3.28
C ARG A 72 31.82 11.09 2.48
N GLN A 73 32.00 10.90 1.17
CA GLN A 73 30.93 10.31 0.37
C GLN A 73 30.73 8.85 0.77
N VAL A 74 29.47 8.41 0.79
CA VAL A 74 29.13 7.02 1.10
C VAL A 74 29.76 6.10 0.05
N GLU A 75 30.50 5.10 0.51
CA GLU A 75 31.12 4.12 -0.37
C GLU A 75 30.05 3.19 -0.96
N GLU A 76 29.61 3.47 -2.19
CA GLU A 76 28.59 2.68 -2.90
C GLU A 76 28.93 1.18 -2.99
N ALA A 77 30.23 0.83 -3.05
CA ALA A 77 30.67 -0.57 -3.03
C ALA A 77 30.26 -1.29 -1.72
N LYS A 78 30.31 -0.61 -0.57
CA LYS A 78 29.86 -1.18 0.71
C LYS A 78 28.36 -1.38 0.72
N LEU A 79 27.60 -0.42 0.19
CA LEU A 79 26.14 -0.52 0.05
C LEU A 79 25.74 -1.68 -0.87
N CYS A 80 26.44 -1.86 -1.99
CA CYS A 80 26.23 -2.98 -2.91
C CYS A 80 26.50 -4.33 -2.23
N SER A 81 27.60 -4.45 -1.49
CA SER A 81 27.95 -5.68 -0.75
C SER A 81 26.85 -6.09 0.23
N ILE A 82 26.37 -5.17 1.08
CA ILE A 82 25.32 -5.51 2.06
C ILE A 82 23.96 -5.80 1.41
N PHE A 83 23.72 -5.28 0.20
CA PHE A 83 22.54 -5.61 -0.58
C PHE A 83 22.63 -7.01 -1.16
N GLU A 84 23.77 -7.38 -1.76
CA GLU A 84 24.01 -8.72 -2.30
C GLU A 84 23.94 -9.80 -1.22
N GLU A 85 24.50 -9.53 -0.03
CA GLU A 85 24.39 -10.40 1.14
C GLU A 85 22.93 -10.64 1.55
N ALA A 86 22.13 -9.57 1.67
CA ALA A 86 20.72 -9.66 2.04
C ALA A 86 19.89 -10.38 0.95
N ALA A 87 20.12 -10.05 -0.33
CA ALA A 87 19.46 -10.69 -1.45
C ALA A 87 19.78 -12.19 -1.50
N SER A 88 21.03 -12.59 -1.21
CA SER A 88 21.44 -13.99 -1.13
C SER A 88 20.77 -14.72 0.04
N ALA A 89 20.69 -14.09 1.22
CA ALA A 89 20.01 -14.66 2.38
C ALA A 89 18.48 -14.80 2.15
N LEU A 90 17.91 -13.94 1.31
CA LEU A 90 16.50 -13.95 0.92
C LEU A 90 16.21 -14.76 -0.35
N GLU A 91 17.15 -15.57 -0.83
CA GLU A 91 16.96 -16.43 -2.00
C GLU A 91 15.72 -17.33 -1.88
N PRO A 92 15.42 -17.98 -0.73
CA PRO A 92 14.19 -18.76 -0.59
C PRO A 92 12.91 -17.93 -0.79
N LEU A 93 12.86 -16.71 -0.24
CA LEU A 93 11.74 -15.78 -0.45
C LEU A 93 11.66 -15.34 -1.91
N ARG A 94 12.81 -15.01 -2.54
CA ARG A 94 12.89 -14.63 -3.96
C ARG A 94 12.33 -15.74 -4.84
N LEU A 95 12.65 -16.99 -4.56
CA LEU A 95 12.11 -18.15 -5.29
C LEU A 95 10.60 -18.28 -5.12
N ARG A 96 10.06 -18.07 -3.91
CA ARG A 96 8.59 -18.06 -3.68
C ARG A 96 7.90 -16.90 -4.43
N LEU A 97 8.55 -15.74 -4.51
CA LEU A 97 8.07 -14.62 -5.34
C LEU A 97 8.15 -14.90 -6.85
N HIS A 98 9.18 -15.62 -7.29
CA HIS A 98 9.52 -15.78 -8.71
C HIS A 98 8.96 -17.04 -9.37
N ALA A 99 8.69 -18.12 -8.66
CA ALA A 99 8.41 -19.43 -9.26
C ALA A 99 7.24 -19.41 -10.26
N ALA A 100 7.26 -20.35 -11.21
CA ALA A 100 6.56 -20.33 -12.49
C ALA A 100 5.76 -21.62 -12.75
N ALA A 101 4.47 -21.50 -13.06
CA ALA A 101 3.64 -22.61 -13.48
C ALA A 101 3.92 -22.87 -14.97
N ARG A 102 4.82 -23.82 -15.23
CA ARG A 102 4.73 -24.65 -16.43
C ARG A 102 4.34 -26.07 -16.04
N LEU A 103 3.10 -26.24 -15.59
CA LEU A 103 2.44 -27.55 -15.63
C LEU A 103 1.24 -27.47 -16.55
N GLY A 104 1.55 -27.45 -17.84
CA GLY A 104 0.60 -27.52 -18.94
C GLY A 104 1.22 -28.27 -20.11
N ALA A 105 1.15 -29.61 -20.02
CA ALA A 105 1.28 -30.64 -21.07
C ALA A 105 2.50 -31.57 -20.95
N GLY A 106 2.26 -32.79 -20.46
CA GLY A 106 3.10 -33.95 -20.80
C GLY A 106 3.54 -34.83 -19.62
N LEU A 107 2.63 -35.66 -19.14
CA LEU A 107 2.83 -37.07 -18.74
C LEU A 107 4.00 -37.43 -17.77
N LEU A 108 3.61 -38.02 -16.63
CA LEU A 108 4.40 -38.93 -15.78
C LEU A 108 5.23 -38.32 -14.62
N PHE A 109 4.58 -37.76 -13.61
CA PHE A 109 5.20 -37.48 -12.30
C PHE A 109 4.61 -38.40 -11.22
N VAL A 110 5.16 -39.61 -11.11
CA VAL A 110 4.86 -40.60 -10.05
C VAL A 110 5.76 -40.40 -8.80
N VAL A 111 6.52 -39.31 -8.72
CA VAL A 111 7.34 -38.96 -7.54
C VAL A 111 6.56 -38.00 -6.62
N CYS A 112 5.33 -38.39 -6.27
CA CYS A 112 4.40 -37.57 -5.50
C CYS A 112 4.66 -37.51 -3.99
N PHE A 113 5.77 -38.05 -3.47
CA PHE A 113 6.07 -38.05 -2.03
C PHE A 113 7.09 -36.97 -1.59
N PHE A 114 7.75 -36.28 -2.53
CA PHE A 114 8.48 -35.01 -2.26
C PHE A 114 7.63 -33.75 -2.57
N LEU A 115 6.40 -33.94 -3.06
CA LEU A 115 5.53 -32.86 -3.56
C LEU A 115 4.71 -32.13 -2.48
N ALA A 116 4.84 -32.50 -1.20
CA ALA A 116 4.20 -31.77 -0.09
C ALA A 116 4.94 -30.49 0.33
N VAL A 117 6.14 -30.23 -0.20
CA VAL A 117 6.91 -28.97 -0.01
C VAL A 117 6.62 -27.96 -1.14
N VAL A 118 5.78 -28.32 -2.12
CA VAL A 118 5.52 -27.56 -3.36
C VAL A 118 4.09 -27.04 -3.42
N SER A 119 3.60 -26.47 -2.32
CA SER A 119 2.44 -25.55 -2.35
C SER A 119 2.90 -24.08 -2.21
N ASN A 120 4.13 -23.78 -2.62
CA ASN A 120 4.64 -22.41 -2.72
C ASN A 120 4.00 -21.74 -3.94
N ARG A 121 2.94 -20.98 -3.69
CA ARG A 121 2.21 -20.22 -4.72
C ARG A 121 3.10 -19.14 -5.32
N GLU A 122 2.96 -19.01 -6.63
CA GLU A 122 3.82 -18.32 -7.58
C GLU A 122 3.36 -16.88 -7.82
N ALA A 123 3.67 -15.96 -6.91
CA ALA A 123 2.89 -14.73 -6.85
C ALA A 123 3.14 -13.75 -8.01
N VAL A 124 4.38 -13.31 -8.24
CA VAL A 124 4.63 -12.22 -9.23
C VAL A 124 4.34 -12.68 -10.65
N GLN A 125 4.75 -13.90 -11.03
CA GLN A 125 4.50 -14.37 -12.39
C GLN A 125 3.02 -14.62 -12.66
N THR A 126 2.29 -15.23 -11.71
CA THR A 126 0.84 -15.44 -11.84
C THR A 126 0.13 -14.12 -12.06
N GLU A 127 0.47 -13.11 -11.26
CA GLU A 127 -0.17 -11.81 -11.34
C GLU A 127 0.27 -10.99 -12.57
N SER A 128 1.55 -11.08 -12.96
CA SER A 128 2.03 -10.50 -14.22
C SER A 128 1.35 -11.12 -15.44
N ALA A 129 1.11 -12.44 -15.43
CA ALA A 129 0.40 -13.12 -16.52
C ALA A 129 -1.10 -12.76 -16.57
N ALA A 130 -1.70 -12.43 -15.43
CA ALA A 130 -3.08 -11.94 -15.35
C ALA A 130 -3.20 -10.46 -15.73
N SER A 131 -2.13 -9.68 -15.57
CA SER A 131 -2.04 -8.29 -15.98
C SER A 131 -2.03 -8.14 -17.50
N SER A 132 -2.82 -7.20 -18.02
CA SER A 132 -2.77 -6.81 -19.44
C SER A 132 -1.43 -6.17 -19.85
N ALA A 133 -0.64 -5.70 -18.87
CA ALA A 133 0.67 -5.10 -19.09
C ALA A 133 1.83 -6.09 -18.89
N GLY A 134 1.57 -7.34 -18.46
CA GLY A 134 2.64 -8.29 -18.17
C GLY A 134 3.44 -7.96 -16.90
N LEU A 135 2.86 -7.21 -15.96
CA LEU A 135 3.53 -6.70 -14.75
C LEU A 135 2.74 -6.99 -13.48
N ALA A 136 3.42 -6.99 -12.34
CA ALA A 136 2.80 -7.07 -11.02
C ALA A 136 3.25 -5.90 -10.15
N PHE A 137 2.43 -5.56 -9.16
CA PHE A 137 2.76 -4.66 -8.08
C PHE A 137 3.05 -5.47 -6.81
N VAL A 138 4.16 -5.19 -6.13
CA VAL A 138 4.59 -5.92 -4.92
C VAL A 138 4.54 -4.99 -3.73
N LYS A 139 3.88 -5.42 -2.65
CA LYS A 139 3.78 -4.68 -1.38
C LYS A 139 3.79 -5.61 -0.18
N LEU A 140 4.02 -5.07 1.02
CA LEU A 140 3.66 -5.76 2.26
C LEU A 140 2.14 -5.79 2.42
N SER A 141 1.62 -6.66 3.28
CA SER A 141 0.21 -6.68 3.67
C SER A 141 -0.29 -5.37 4.29
N THR A 142 0.63 -4.55 4.80
CA THR A 142 0.37 -3.30 5.52
C THR A 142 0.60 -2.07 4.65
N ARG A 143 1.64 -2.05 3.80
CA ARG A 143 1.97 -0.89 2.99
C ARG A 143 2.78 -1.18 1.73
N SER A 144 2.74 -0.22 0.81
CA SER A 144 3.47 -0.25 -0.46
C SER A 144 4.87 0.42 -0.38
N PRO A 145 5.88 -0.08 -1.11
CA PRO A 145 7.25 0.45 -1.11
C PRO A 145 7.42 1.70 -2.00
N LYS A 146 6.56 2.72 -1.81
CA LYS A 146 6.49 3.93 -2.68
C LYS A 146 7.77 4.77 -2.68
N ASP A 147 8.58 4.62 -1.65
CA ASP A 147 9.84 5.31 -1.38
C ASP A 147 11.07 4.47 -1.79
N SER A 148 10.88 3.35 -2.49
CA SER A 148 11.99 2.52 -2.98
C SER A 148 12.99 3.35 -3.78
N ARG A 149 14.25 3.36 -3.36
CA ARG A 149 15.33 4.09 -4.07
C ARG A 149 15.46 3.66 -5.53
N VAL A 150 15.27 2.38 -5.83
CA VAL A 150 15.36 1.84 -7.19
C VAL A 150 14.17 2.31 -8.03
N ALA A 151 12.96 2.27 -7.48
CA ALA A 151 11.78 2.82 -8.16
C ALA A 151 11.94 4.33 -8.43
N LEU A 152 12.39 5.11 -7.44
CA LEU A 152 12.59 6.55 -7.59
C LEU A 152 13.68 6.88 -8.62
N ALA A 153 14.77 6.12 -8.68
CA ALA A 153 15.81 6.29 -9.70
C ALA A 153 15.28 5.99 -11.10
N LYS A 154 14.52 4.90 -11.27
CA LYS A 154 13.85 4.53 -12.52
C LYS A 154 12.85 5.60 -12.95
N ALA A 155 12.03 6.09 -12.02
CA ALA A 155 11.06 7.14 -12.26
C ALA A 155 11.71 8.46 -12.69
N LYS A 156 12.81 8.87 -12.03
CA LYS A 156 13.59 10.05 -12.41
C LYS A 156 14.11 9.94 -13.84
N ALA A 157 14.71 8.80 -14.20
CA ALA A 157 15.21 8.59 -15.56
C ALA A 157 14.08 8.63 -16.61
N ALA A 158 12.93 8.01 -16.31
CA ALA A 158 11.77 8.03 -17.20
C ALA A 158 11.16 9.43 -17.34
N TYR A 159 11.08 10.19 -16.24
CA TYR A 159 10.65 11.58 -16.22
C TYR A 159 11.55 12.47 -17.10
N GLU A 160 12.88 12.38 -16.93
CA GLU A 160 13.85 13.12 -17.73
C GLU A 160 13.74 12.77 -19.22
N ALA A 161 13.59 11.49 -19.55
CA ALA A 161 13.38 11.03 -20.92
C ALA A 161 12.07 11.57 -21.51
N ARG A 162 10.97 11.58 -20.74
CA ARG A 162 9.67 12.10 -21.17
C ARG A 162 9.75 13.61 -21.43
N LEU A 163 10.40 14.38 -20.56
CA LEU A 163 10.64 15.81 -20.80
C LEU A 163 11.51 16.06 -22.05
N ALA A 164 12.56 15.27 -22.25
CA ALA A 164 13.45 15.39 -23.41
C ALA A 164 12.76 15.05 -24.74
N SER A 165 11.72 14.21 -24.71
CA SER A 165 10.91 13.85 -25.88
C SER A 165 9.90 14.92 -26.30
N MET A 166 9.60 15.89 -25.43
CA MET A 166 8.68 16.99 -25.74
C MET A 166 9.36 18.03 -26.63
N SER A 167 8.56 18.70 -27.47
CA SER A 167 9.09 19.86 -28.21
C SER A 167 9.49 20.97 -27.21
N PRO A 168 10.53 21.77 -27.51
CA PRO A 168 10.92 22.87 -26.62
C PRO A 168 9.76 23.83 -26.30
N ALA A 169 8.86 24.05 -27.27
CA ALA A 169 7.65 24.85 -27.09
C ALA A 169 6.68 24.21 -26.09
N ALA A 170 6.46 22.90 -26.16
CA ALA A 170 5.58 22.18 -25.22
C ALA A 170 6.19 22.11 -23.82
N ALA A 171 7.49 21.79 -23.71
CA ALA A 171 8.18 21.70 -22.43
C ALA A 171 8.23 23.05 -21.68
N GLY A 172 8.35 24.16 -22.41
CA GLY A 172 8.29 25.52 -21.85
C GLY A 172 6.92 25.95 -21.34
N LEU A 173 5.86 25.22 -21.68
CA LEU A 173 4.48 25.51 -21.26
C LEU A 173 4.01 24.65 -20.08
N LEU A 174 4.81 23.68 -19.62
CA LEU A 174 4.45 22.86 -18.46
C LEU A 174 4.56 23.67 -17.17
N ASP A 175 3.43 23.86 -16.51
CA ASP A 175 3.37 24.35 -15.14
C ASP A 175 3.85 23.28 -14.14
N ASP A 176 3.94 23.66 -12.88
CA ASP A 176 4.39 22.74 -11.81
C ASP A 176 3.43 21.56 -11.64
N ASN A 177 2.12 21.77 -11.80
CA ASN A 177 1.11 20.72 -11.64
C ASN A 177 1.31 19.61 -12.69
N GLU A 178 1.53 19.98 -13.96
CA GLU A 178 1.80 19.01 -15.03
C GLU A 178 3.13 18.28 -14.83
N ARG A 179 4.17 18.98 -14.37
CA ARG A 179 5.46 18.33 -14.04
C ARG A 179 5.30 17.30 -12.92
N TRP A 180 4.56 17.64 -11.88
CA TRP A 180 4.29 16.74 -10.76
C TRP A 180 3.40 15.56 -11.15
N LYS A 181 2.41 15.76 -12.04
CA LYS A 181 1.63 14.66 -12.62
C LYS A 181 2.54 13.67 -13.34
N ILE A 182 3.38 14.15 -14.25
CA ILE A 182 4.31 13.28 -15.00
C ILE A 182 5.21 12.52 -14.03
N LEU A 183 5.88 13.20 -13.11
CA LEU A 183 6.78 12.55 -12.16
C LEU A 183 6.05 11.47 -11.33
N SER A 184 4.86 11.79 -10.82
CA SER A 184 4.08 10.87 -9.99
C SER A 184 3.56 9.67 -10.79
N GLU A 185 3.23 9.85 -12.08
CA GLU A 185 2.91 8.74 -12.99
C GLU A 185 4.14 7.83 -13.17
N GLU A 186 5.32 8.39 -13.41
CA GLU A 186 6.54 7.61 -13.59
C GLU A 186 6.93 6.85 -12.30
N VAL A 187 6.70 7.43 -11.11
CA VAL A 187 6.88 6.72 -9.82
C VAL A 187 5.93 5.54 -9.71
N THR A 188 4.67 5.74 -10.10
CA THR A 188 3.63 4.68 -10.08
C THR A 188 4.03 3.53 -10.99
N VAL A 189 4.42 3.82 -12.24
CA VAL A 189 4.90 2.82 -13.21
C VAL A 189 6.21 2.16 -12.76
N ALA A 190 7.12 2.90 -12.12
CA ALA A 190 8.39 2.36 -11.65
C ALA A 190 8.21 1.28 -10.58
N GLY A 191 7.14 1.34 -9.80
CA GLY A 191 6.77 0.33 -8.79
C GLY A 191 6.19 -0.98 -9.36
N ALA A 192 5.88 -1.02 -10.67
CA ALA A 192 5.44 -2.24 -11.34
C ALA A 192 6.64 -3.06 -11.84
N VAL A 193 6.64 -4.36 -11.54
CA VAL A 193 7.78 -5.27 -11.75
C VAL A 193 7.38 -6.50 -12.57
N PRO A 194 8.27 -7.01 -13.45
CA PRO A 194 8.03 -8.21 -14.24
C PRO A 194 8.44 -9.51 -13.52
N SER A 195 9.10 -9.43 -12.36
CA SER A 195 9.69 -10.60 -11.71
C SER A 195 9.85 -10.45 -10.19
N GLY A 196 9.87 -11.59 -9.49
CA GLY A 196 10.12 -11.64 -8.05
C GLY A 196 11.46 -11.03 -7.61
N THR A 197 12.50 -11.08 -8.46
CA THR A 197 13.80 -10.43 -8.18
C THR A 197 13.64 -8.91 -8.07
N GLN A 198 12.97 -8.28 -9.04
CA GLN A 198 12.71 -6.83 -8.99
C GLN A 198 11.73 -6.49 -7.87
N GLY A 199 10.75 -7.34 -7.59
CA GLY A 199 9.86 -7.17 -6.44
C GLY A 199 10.60 -7.15 -5.10
N LEU A 200 11.55 -8.08 -4.90
CA LEU A 200 12.38 -8.12 -3.70
C LEU A 200 13.31 -6.90 -3.59
N GLU A 201 13.87 -6.45 -4.71
CA GLU A 201 14.69 -5.23 -4.77
C GLU A 201 13.90 -3.98 -4.33
N LEU A 202 12.63 -3.85 -4.73
CA LEU A 202 11.76 -2.76 -4.25
C LEU A 202 11.59 -2.80 -2.73
N LEU A 203 11.32 -3.99 -2.17
CA LEU A 203 11.14 -4.16 -0.73
C LEU A 203 12.43 -3.84 0.06
N LEU A 204 13.58 -4.33 -0.40
CA LEU A 204 14.89 -4.09 0.23
C LEU A 204 15.31 -2.62 0.21
N THR A 205 14.78 -1.83 -0.71
CA THR A 205 15.19 -0.43 -0.91
C THR A 205 14.15 0.60 -0.48
N SER A 206 13.07 0.15 0.18
CA SER A 206 12.03 0.99 0.79
C SER A 206 12.21 1.12 2.31
N GLU A 207 12.30 2.35 2.80
CA GLU A 207 12.40 2.68 4.23
C GLU A 207 11.06 2.41 4.91
N ARG A 208 9.94 2.71 4.23
CA ARG A 208 8.59 2.38 4.71
C ARG A 208 8.44 0.89 5.01
N VAL A 209 8.92 0.01 4.11
CA VAL A 209 8.91 -1.45 4.32
C VAL A 209 9.73 -1.82 5.55
N TRP A 210 10.91 -1.24 5.71
CA TRP A 210 11.73 -1.45 6.89
C TRP A 210 11.00 -1.07 8.18
N GLU A 211 10.41 0.12 8.26
CA GLU A 211 9.67 0.59 9.45
C GLU A 211 8.59 -0.40 9.89
N ASP A 212 7.84 -0.96 8.94
CA ASP A 212 6.78 -1.92 9.24
C ASP A 212 7.31 -3.25 9.74
N LEU A 213 8.37 -3.77 9.12
CA LEU A 213 8.97 -5.04 9.55
C LEU A 213 9.65 -4.90 10.91
N GLU A 214 10.30 -3.76 11.14
CA GLU A 214 10.93 -3.38 12.38
C GLU A 214 9.87 -3.31 13.50
N PHE A 215 8.76 -2.61 13.26
CA PHE A 215 7.63 -2.52 14.18
C PHE A 215 6.99 -3.89 14.45
N ALA A 216 6.80 -4.70 13.41
CA ALA A 216 6.27 -6.06 13.52
C ALA A 216 7.16 -6.98 14.36
N LEU A 217 8.49 -6.88 14.19
CA LEU A 217 9.45 -7.72 14.91
C LEU A 217 9.69 -7.27 16.36
N ARG A 218 9.61 -5.97 16.66
CA ARG A 218 9.72 -5.45 18.03
C ARG A 218 8.59 -5.90 18.94
N GLY A 219 7.40 -6.09 18.38
CA GLY A 219 6.21 -6.42 19.16
C GLY A 219 5.73 -5.25 20.05
N PRO A 220 4.68 -5.50 20.85
CA PRO A 220 4.01 -4.48 21.64
C PRO A 220 4.84 -3.95 22.83
N ASP A 221 5.77 -4.74 23.34
CA ASP A 221 6.62 -4.37 24.49
C ASP A 221 7.88 -3.61 24.06
N GLY A 222 8.06 -3.35 22.76
CA GLY A 222 9.25 -2.71 22.19
C GLY A 222 10.54 -3.50 22.37
N LEU A 223 10.45 -4.73 22.89
CA LEU A 223 11.59 -5.62 23.12
C LEU A 223 11.60 -6.68 22.03
N LEU A 224 12.72 -6.76 21.30
CA LEU A 224 13.07 -7.86 20.37
C LEU A 224 13.31 -9.20 21.11
N LYS A 225 12.47 -9.55 22.10
CA LYS A 225 12.65 -10.72 22.97
C LYS A 225 11.66 -11.81 22.58
N SER A 226 12.19 -12.76 21.81
CA SER A 226 11.51 -13.92 21.24
C SER A 226 10.42 -13.54 20.23
N VAL A 227 10.55 -14.07 19.02
CA VAL A 227 9.49 -14.02 18.01
C VAL A 227 8.25 -14.61 18.67
N SER A 228 7.30 -13.76 19.04
CA SER A 228 6.03 -14.19 19.60
C SER A 228 5.30 -15.00 18.52
N ASN A 229 4.43 -15.92 18.94
CA ASN A 229 3.53 -16.63 18.02
C ASN A 229 2.55 -15.69 17.26
N SER A 230 2.67 -14.37 17.41
CA SER A 230 1.79 -13.36 16.82
C SER A 230 2.38 -12.66 15.58
N TYR A 231 3.64 -12.93 15.19
CA TYR A 231 4.18 -12.34 13.97
C TYR A 231 3.42 -12.87 12.74
N GLN A 232 2.71 -11.97 12.05
CA GLN A 232 1.97 -12.30 10.84
C GLN A 232 2.14 -11.19 9.81
N MET A 233 3.03 -11.41 8.85
CA MET A 233 3.23 -10.54 7.71
C MET A 233 3.16 -11.36 6.43
N SER A 234 2.67 -10.72 5.37
CA SER A 234 2.73 -11.30 4.04
C SER A 234 3.18 -10.27 3.02
N ILE A 235 3.69 -10.76 1.90
CA ILE A 235 3.91 -9.99 0.69
C ILE A 235 2.76 -10.27 -0.24
N ALA A 236 2.11 -9.23 -0.73
CA ALA A 236 1.11 -9.31 -1.78
C ALA A 236 1.77 -8.98 -3.12
N ALA A 237 1.70 -9.91 -4.07
CA ALA A 237 1.83 -9.57 -5.48
C ALA A 237 0.41 -9.33 -6.03
N ARG A 238 0.23 -8.26 -6.79
CA ARG A 238 -1.06 -7.85 -7.35
C ARG A 238 -0.92 -7.66 -8.85
N ALA A 239 -1.89 -8.11 -9.64
CA ALA A 239 -1.87 -7.87 -11.08
C ALA A 239 -1.86 -6.36 -11.36
N TRP A 240 -0.89 -5.89 -12.15
CA TRP A 240 -0.82 -4.48 -12.50
C TRP A 240 -1.93 -4.11 -13.48
N ASP A 241 -2.71 -3.09 -13.18
CA ASP A 241 -3.67 -2.52 -14.13
C ASP A 241 -3.18 -1.11 -14.54
N PRO A 242 -2.72 -0.91 -15.78
CA PRO A 242 -2.19 0.39 -16.22
C PRO A 242 -3.26 1.49 -16.28
N ARG A 243 -4.55 1.16 -16.12
CA ARG A 243 -5.62 2.15 -16.01
C ARG A 243 -5.66 2.81 -14.64
N VAL A 244 -5.06 2.20 -13.63
CA VAL A 244 -4.87 2.81 -12.31
C VAL A 244 -3.83 3.92 -12.44
N THR A 245 -4.34 5.14 -12.46
CA THR A 245 -3.59 6.38 -12.56
C THR A 245 -3.92 7.27 -11.37
N LEU A 246 -3.10 8.29 -11.12
CA LEU A 246 -3.27 9.24 -10.01
C LEU A 246 -4.66 9.90 -9.99
N ARG A 247 -5.22 10.15 -11.18
CA ARG A 247 -6.56 10.75 -11.34
C ARG A 247 -7.71 9.77 -11.11
N SER A 248 -7.45 8.48 -11.24
CA SER A 248 -8.47 7.44 -11.05
C SER A 248 -8.62 7.01 -9.60
N GLU A 249 -7.72 7.43 -8.71
CA GLU A 249 -7.73 7.00 -7.31
C GLU A 249 -8.47 8.00 -6.40
N PHE A 250 -9.37 7.46 -5.59
CA PHE A 250 -10.20 8.21 -4.66
C PHE A 250 -10.12 7.59 -3.27
N ARG A 251 -10.17 8.42 -2.24
CA ARG A 251 -10.18 8.00 -0.84
C ARG A 251 -11.53 8.31 -0.23
N GLY A 252 -12.18 7.29 0.27
CA GLY A 252 -13.42 7.37 1.03
C GLY A 252 -13.20 7.19 2.53
N ILE A 253 -14.11 7.75 3.32
CA ILE A 253 -14.20 7.49 4.76
C ILE A 253 -15.52 6.79 5.01
N ALA A 254 -15.48 5.54 5.46
CA ALA A 254 -16.63 4.82 5.96
C ALA A 254 -16.75 5.04 7.47
N TRP A 255 -17.95 5.39 7.93
CA TRP A 255 -18.25 5.63 9.34
C TRP A 255 -19.64 5.08 9.67
N ASN A 256 -19.76 4.28 10.73
CA ASN A 256 -20.99 3.57 11.10
C ASN A 256 -21.61 2.79 9.93
N GLY A 257 -20.77 2.07 9.17
CA GLY A 257 -21.18 1.28 8.02
C GLY A 257 -21.61 2.10 6.79
N ARG A 258 -21.32 3.41 6.76
CA ARG A 258 -21.73 4.32 5.66
C ARG A 258 -20.54 5.06 5.07
N LEU A 259 -20.44 5.07 3.74
CA LEU A 259 -19.52 5.96 3.04
C LEU A 259 -19.95 7.42 3.28
N THR A 260 -19.15 8.14 4.06
CA THR A 260 -19.47 9.47 4.59
C THR A 260 -18.74 10.58 3.83
N CYS A 261 -17.54 10.29 3.35
CA CYS A 261 -16.73 11.22 2.56
C CYS A 261 -16.10 10.48 1.38
N LEU A 262 -15.85 11.21 0.29
CA LEU A 262 -15.08 10.78 -0.86
C LEU A 262 -14.27 11.97 -1.38
N CYS A 263 -12.97 11.80 -1.54
CA CYS A 263 -12.07 12.81 -2.09
C CYS A 263 -11.08 12.18 -3.08
N GLN A 264 -10.42 13.00 -3.88
CA GLN A 264 -9.31 12.54 -4.70
C GLN A 264 -8.13 12.12 -3.80
N TYR A 265 -7.55 10.94 -4.05
CA TYR A 265 -6.44 10.42 -3.26
C TYR A 265 -5.20 11.34 -3.35
N PHE A 266 -4.80 11.69 -4.57
CA PHE A 266 -3.68 12.60 -4.85
C PHE A 266 -4.09 14.07 -4.78
N HIS A 267 -4.56 14.51 -3.61
CA HIS A 267 -5.03 15.88 -3.36
C HIS A 267 -4.04 17.03 -3.65
N PRO A 268 -2.70 16.86 -3.67
CA PRO A 268 -1.79 17.95 -4.07
C PRO A 268 -1.84 18.29 -5.56
N LEU A 269 -2.43 17.43 -6.39
CA LEU A 269 -2.50 17.60 -7.85
C LEU A 269 -3.91 17.97 -8.28
N PHE A 270 -4.01 18.86 -9.27
CA PHE A 270 -5.29 19.29 -9.82
C PHE A 270 -5.56 18.66 -11.19
N PHE A 271 -6.72 18.00 -11.32
CA PHE A 271 -7.19 17.34 -12.53
C PHE A 271 -8.54 17.96 -12.96
N PRO A 272 -8.51 19.01 -13.81
CA PRO A 272 -9.73 19.73 -14.18
C PRO A 272 -10.78 18.83 -14.85
N GLU A 273 -10.36 17.79 -15.56
CA GLU A 273 -11.26 16.83 -16.22
C GLU A 273 -12.17 16.09 -15.22
N LEU A 274 -11.77 15.95 -13.95
CA LEU A 274 -12.57 15.27 -12.94
C LEU A 274 -13.77 16.11 -12.47
N LEU A 275 -13.77 17.43 -12.71
CA LEU A 275 -14.88 18.30 -12.31
C LEU A 275 -16.18 17.93 -13.04
N GLU A 276 -16.07 17.60 -14.33
CA GLU A 276 -17.20 17.18 -15.17
C GLU A 276 -17.67 15.76 -14.82
N LEU A 277 -16.77 14.92 -14.31
CA LEU A 277 -17.02 13.52 -13.99
C LEU A 277 -17.45 13.31 -12.53
N LYS A 278 -17.35 14.33 -11.68
CA LYS A 278 -17.54 14.23 -10.22
C LYS A 278 -18.80 13.44 -9.84
N ALA A 279 -19.95 13.82 -10.36
CA ALA A 279 -21.22 13.17 -10.01
C ALA A 279 -21.29 11.70 -10.45
N THR A 280 -20.63 11.35 -11.56
CA THR A 280 -20.56 9.97 -12.05
C THR A 280 -19.63 9.14 -11.16
N ILE A 281 -18.45 9.66 -10.85
CA ILE A 281 -17.48 8.99 -9.96
C ILE A 281 -18.09 8.74 -8.58
N GLU A 282 -18.77 9.75 -8.02
CA GLU A 282 -19.45 9.65 -6.72
C GLU A 282 -20.51 8.55 -6.73
N ALA A 283 -21.38 8.53 -7.75
CA ALA A 283 -22.41 7.51 -7.90
C ALA A 283 -21.81 6.10 -8.02
N ASP A 284 -20.80 5.93 -8.88
CA ASP A 284 -20.15 4.64 -9.10
C ASP A 284 -19.43 4.12 -7.84
N CYS A 285 -18.77 5.00 -7.08
CA CYS A 285 -18.13 4.64 -5.82
C CYS A 285 -19.15 4.28 -4.74
N CYS A 286 -20.27 5.00 -4.67
CA CYS A 286 -21.36 4.69 -3.73
C CYS A 286 -22.04 3.36 -4.07
N GLU A 287 -22.25 3.08 -5.36
CA GLU A 287 -22.77 1.80 -5.82
C GLU A 287 -21.82 0.65 -5.44
N LYS A 288 -20.51 0.82 -5.69
CA LYS A 288 -19.50 -0.16 -5.28
C LYS A 288 -19.51 -0.40 -3.77
N PHE A 289 -19.54 0.67 -2.98
CA PHE A 289 -19.57 0.59 -1.52
C PHE A 289 -20.82 -0.14 -1.02
N SER A 290 -21.97 0.05 -1.69
CA SER A 290 -23.26 -0.53 -1.29
C SER A 290 -23.37 -2.04 -1.59
N HIS A 291 -22.35 -2.65 -2.19
CA HIS A 291 -22.36 -4.08 -2.44
C HIS A 291 -22.28 -4.87 -1.12
N PRO A 292 -23.10 -5.92 -0.89
CA PRO A 292 -23.18 -6.61 0.40
C PRO A 292 -21.84 -7.16 0.93
N GLU A 293 -21.00 -7.68 0.04
CA GLU A 293 -19.66 -8.17 0.39
C GLU A 293 -18.75 -7.04 0.92
N VAL A 294 -18.86 -5.84 0.33
CA VAL A 294 -18.08 -4.67 0.74
C VAL A 294 -18.57 -4.13 2.07
N THR A 295 -19.88 -3.96 2.24
CA THR A 295 -20.45 -3.49 3.51
C THR A 295 -20.15 -4.46 4.65
N ALA A 296 -20.24 -5.78 4.40
CA ALA A 296 -19.89 -6.79 5.40
C ALA A 296 -18.41 -6.74 5.80
N ALA A 297 -17.50 -6.52 4.85
CA ALA A 297 -16.09 -6.34 5.15
C ALA A 297 -15.84 -5.07 5.99
N VAL A 298 -16.51 -3.96 5.68
CA VAL A 298 -16.44 -2.72 6.48
C VAL A 298 -17.00 -2.94 7.89
N GLU A 299 -18.11 -3.66 8.03
CA GLU A 299 -18.67 -4.04 9.34
C GLU A 299 -17.72 -4.93 10.15
N SER A 300 -17.00 -5.85 9.50
CA SER A 300 -15.99 -6.70 10.15
C SER A 300 -14.81 -5.90 10.71
N LEU A 301 -14.55 -4.71 10.16
CA LEU A 301 -13.59 -3.73 10.67
C LEU A 301 -14.20 -2.78 11.72
N GLY A 302 -15.37 -3.11 12.27
CA GLY A 302 -16.08 -2.29 13.25
C GLY A 302 -16.98 -1.23 12.64
N GLY A 303 -17.18 -1.22 11.31
CA GLY A 303 -18.03 -0.25 10.61
C GLY A 303 -17.35 1.09 10.32
N HIS A 304 -16.06 1.23 10.61
CA HIS A 304 -15.28 2.45 10.40
C HIS A 304 -13.94 2.12 9.74
N CYS A 305 -13.70 2.67 8.55
CA CYS A 305 -12.45 2.45 7.84
C CYS A 305 -12.21 3.57 6.82
N ILE A 306 -10.99 3.70 6.36
CA ILE A 306 -10.67 4.38 5.11
C ILE A 306 -10.78 3.35 3.98
N ILE A 307 -11.34 3.75 2.87
CA ILE A 307 -11.46 2.91 1.68
C ILE A 307 -10.83 3.63 0.50
N ASP A 308 -9.83 3.02 -0.12
CA ASP A 308 -9.22 3.54 -1.34
C ASP A 308 -9.89 2.86 -2.54
N PHE A 309 -10.38 3.65 -3.49
CA PHE A 309 -11.05 3.23 -4.71
C PHE A 309 -10.20 3.58 -5.93
N ALA A 310 -10.28 2.77 -6.98
CA ALA A 310 -9.83 3.08 -8.33
C ALA A 310 -11.05 3.08 -9.27
N TRP A 311 -11.34 4.23 -9.88
CA TRP A 311 -12.38 4.42 -10.90
C TRP A 311 -11.76 4.25 -12.29
N LEU A 312 -11.94 3.08 -12.89
CA LEU A 312 -11.32 2.68 -14.16
C LEU A 312 -12.16 3.07 -15.38
N GLY A 313 -13.37 3.60 -15.13
CA GLY A 313 -14.35 4.01 -16.11
C GLY A 313 -15.75 3.98 -15.50
N LYS A 314 -16.74 4.47 -16.25
CA LYS A 314 -18.14 4.50 -15.79
C LYS A 314 -18.62 3.10 -15.40
N GLY A 315 -19.07 2.95 -14.15
CA GLY A 315 -19.52 1.68 -13.57
C GLY A 315 -18.41 0.68 -13.25
N GLU A 316 -17.14 1.02 -13.50
CA GLU A 316 -15.99 0.16 -13.24
C GLU A 316 -15.16 0.72 -12.08
N VAL A 317 -15.54 0.32 -10.85
CA VAL A 317 -14.82 0.68 -9.63
C VAL A 317 -14.24 -0.56 -8.96
N VAL A 318 -12.98 -0.44 -8.56
CA VAL A 318 -12.23 -1.45 -7.81
C VAL A 318 -11.81 -0.88 -6.47
N ILE A 319 -11.92 -1.67 -5.41
CA ILE A 319 -11.41 -1.31 -4.07
C ILE A 319 -9.91 -1.63 -4.05
N VAL A 320 -9.08 -0.62 -3.87
CA VAL A 320 -7.62 -0.73 -3.81
C VAL A 320 -7.17 -1.29 -2.46
N GLU A 321 -7.77 -0.77 -1.38
CA GLU A 321 -7.38 -1.05 0.00
C GLU A 321 -8.50 -0.66 0.98
N LEU A 322 -8.69 -1.45 2.04
CA LEU A 322 -9.38 -1.02 3.25
C LEU A 322 -8.31 -0.78 4.31
N ASN A 323 -8.24 0.46 4.78
CA ASN A 323 -7.33 0.88 5.82
C ASN A 323 -8.12 1.16 7.10
N PRO A 324 -7.54 0.87 8.26
CA PRO A 324 -8.19 1.19 9.52
C PRO A 324 -8.49 2.69 9.71
N PHE A 325 -9.40 3.01 10.62
CA PHE A 325 -9.69 4.39 11.06
C PHE A 325 -9.26 4.57 12.53
N ASP A 326 -7.97 4.78 12.77
CA ASP A 326 -7.37 4.79 14.12
C ASP A 326 -6.97 6.17 14.66
N GLY A 327 -7.32 7.25 13.95
CA GLY A 327 -6.87 8.60 14.31
C GLY A 327 -5.36 8.84 14.17
N SER A 328 -4.56 7.79 13.93
CA SER A 328 -3.11 7.81 13.74
C SER A 328 -2.68 7.99 12.28
N LEU A 329 -3.64 8.33 11.41
CA LEU A 329 -3.42 8.92 10.07
C LEU A 329 -2.60 10.22 10.07
N SER A 330 -1.96 10.56 11.19
CA SER A 330 -1.01 11.64 11.37
C SER A 330 0.31 11.44 10.61
N TYR A 331 0.55 10.31 9.95
CA TYR A 331 1.70 10.14 9.06
C TYR A 331 1.32 10.41 7.59
N GLU A 332 1.92 11.47 7.03
CA GLU A 332 1.94 11.92 5.62
C GLU A 332 0.86 12.90 5.11
N LEU A 333 -0.13 13.31 5.90
CA LEU A 333 -0.81 14.59 5.62
C LEU A 333 0.00 15.71 6.30
N GLY A 334 1.05 16.19 5.63
CA GLY A 334 1.96 17.24 6.12
C GLY A 334 1.33 18.62 6.39
N PHE A 335 0.00 18.69 6.52
CA PHE A 335 -0.77 19.85 6.96
C PHE A 335 -1.95 19.31 7.77
N GLY A 336 -2.47 20.06 8.75
CA GLY A 336 -3.57 19.70 9.66
C GLY A 336 -4.94 19.42 9.00
N VAL A 337 -4.96 18.59 7.96
CA VAL A 337 -6.08 18.30 7.07
C VAL A 337 -7.06 17.34 7.72
N VAL A 338 -6.65 16.47 8.65
CA VAL A 338 -7.62 15.61 9.36
C VAL A 338 -8.62 16.46 10.14
N ALA A 339 -8.17 17.52 10.81
CA ALA A 339 -9.06 18.47 11.48
C ALA A 339 -9.95 19.23 10.48
N VAL A 340 -9.43 19.59 9.30
CA VAL A 340 -10.21 20.30 8.26
C VAL A 340 -11.23 19.38 7.58
N VAL A 341 -10.91 18.13 7.30
CA VAL A 341 -11.84 17.14 6.72
C VAL A 341 -12.95 16.83 7.70
N VAL A 342 -12.65 16.64 8.99
CA VAL A 342 -13.69 16.45 10.02
C VAL A 342 -14.58 17.69 10.14
N VAL A 343 -14.02 18.91 10.08
CA VAL A 343 -14.80 20.17 10.11
C VAL A 343 -15.66 20.35 8.85
N VAL A 344 -15.18 19.95 7.67
CA VAL A 344 -15.94 20.03 6.41
C VAL A 344 -17.03 18.97 6.33
N VAL A 345 -16.77 17.74 6.78
CA VAL A 345 -17.79 16.67 6.89
C VAL A 345 -18.90 17.09 7.85
N ALA A 346 -18.55 17.70 8.99
CA ALA A 346 -19.54 18.24 9.92
C ALA A 346 -20.39 19.37 9.30
N SER A 347 -19.86 20.14 8.35
CA SER A 347 -20.58 21.23 7.66
C SER A 347 -21.52 20.70 6.56
N CYS A 348 -21.07 19.73 5.75
CA CYS A 348 -21.84 19.18 4.63
C CYS A 348 -22.98 18.23 5.07
N CYS A 349 -22.89 17.59 6.24
CA CYS A 349 -23.93 16.70 6.76
C CYS A 349 -25.10 17.42 7.47
N THR A 350 -25.09 18.75 7.60
CA THR A 350 -26.12 19.50 8.37
C THR A 350 -27.50 19.62 7.70
N ASN A 351 -27.70 19.12 6.47
CA ASN A 351 -29.00 19.19 5.79
C ASN A 351 -29.85 17.92 5.88
N THR A 352 -29.48 16.95 6.71
CA THR A 352 -30.36 15.81 7.04
C THR A 352 -30.58 15.76 8.55
N HIS A 353 -31.83 15.58 8.96
CA HIS A 353 -32.23 15.41 10.35
C HIS A 353 -31.49 14.19 10.95
N VAL A 354 -30.37 14.44 11.62
CA VAL A 354 -29.72 13.43 12.48
C VAL A 354 -30.56 13.35 13.76
N PRO A 355 -31.11 12.18 14.14
CA PRO A 355 -31.78 12.01 15.42
C PRO A 355 -30.79 12.32 16.54
N LYS A 356 -31.17 13.20 17.47
CA LYS A 356 -30.36 13.47 18.66
C LYS A 356 -30.15 12.16 19.41
N TYR A 357 -28.88 11.78 19.59
CA TYR A 357 -28.47 10.68 20.44
C TYR A 357 -28.86 11.03 21.88
N ASP A 358 -29.77 10.23 22.46
CA ASP A 358 -30.24 10.40 23.83
C ASP A 358 -29.26 9.70 24.78
N THR A 359 -28.41 10.49 25.44
CA THR A 359 -27.43 10.02 26.42
C THR A 359 -28.06 9.57 27.74
N ALA A 360 -29.39 9.64 27.90
CA ALA A 360 -30.05 9.35 29.17
C ALA A 360 -30.45 7.87 29.40
N LYS A 361 -30.06 6.93 28.53
CA LYS A 361 -30.52 5.52 28.63
C LYS A 361 -29.54 4.48 29.16
N HIS A 362 -28.32 4.84 29.51
CA HIS A 362 -27.38 3.95 30.19
C HIS A 362 -26.77 4.65 31.41
N ASN A 363 -27.47 4.54 32.53
CA ASN A 363 -26.91 4.58 33.89
C ASN A 363 -27.17 3.23 34.53
#